data_AF-A0A660YRD5-F1
#
_entry.id   AF-A0A660YRD5-F1
#
_cell.length_a   1.000
_cell.length_b   1.000
_cell.length_c   1.000
_cell.angle_alpha   90.00
_cell.angle_beta   90.00
_cell.angle_gamma   90.00
#
_symmetry.space_group_name_H-M   'P 1'
#
loop_
_entity.id
_entity.type
_entity.pdbx_description
1 polymer ?
#
loop_
_entity_poly.entity_id
_entity_poly.type
_entity_poly.pdbx_seq_one_letter_code
_entity_poly.pdbx_strand_id
1 'polypeptide(L)'
;MEGNINKRVLKIALPKGSLQTSTFKMFEKAGFQITVGARSYVPRFDDPELEGLLIRAQEIPYYVAEGMLDIGLTGKDWIVERGVEIVEVSDLI
;
A
#
# COMPACT_ATOMS: atom_id res chain seq x y z
N MET A 1 13.87 -32.40 -0.92
CA MET A 1 14.44 -31.08 -0.61
C MET A 1 13.47 -30.09 -1.21
N GLU A 2 12.53 -29.60 -0.40
CA GLU A 2 11.58 -28.58 -0.84
C GLU A 2 12.39 -27.36 -1.30
N GLY A 3 12.13 -26.94 -2.54
CA GLY A 3 12.78 -25.76 -3.10
C GLY A 3 12.49 -24.56 -2.23
N ASN A 4 13.53 -23.78 -1.93
CA ASN A 4 13.38 -22.46 -1.33
C ASN A 4 12.51 -21.62 -2.27
N ILE A 5 11.20 -21.57 -1.99
CA ILE A 5 10.35 -20.51 -2.49
C ILE A 5 10.84 -19.29 -1.73
N ASN A 6 11.67 -18.47 -2.37
CA ASN A 6 11.97 -17.13 -1.87
C ASN A 6 10.61 -16.46 -1.65
N LYS A 7 10.16 -16.42 -0.40
CA LYS A 7 8.85 -15.87 -0.04
C LYS A 7 8.93 -14.38 -0.33
N ARG A 8 8.44 -13.98 -1.51
CA ARG A 8 8.41 -12.59 -1.93
C ARG A 8 7.29 -11.91 -1.17
N VAL A 9 7.68 -11.11 -0.20
CA VAL A 9 6.77 -10.22 0.53
C VAL A 9 6.39 -9.07 -0.41
N LEU A 10 5.10 -8.77 -0.51
CA LEU A 10 4.56 -7.64 -1.25
C LEU A 10 4.56 -6.39 -0.37
N LYS A 11 5.22 -5.33 -0.82
CA LYS A 11 5.35 -4.05 -0.11
C LYS A 11 4.29 -3.06 -0.59
N ILE A 12 3.38 -2.70 0.30
CA ILE A 12 2.20 -1.89 -0.01
C ILE A 12 2.33 -0.48 0.57
N ALA A 13 2.15 0.53 -0.28
CA ALA A 13 1.96 1.91 0.15
C ALA A 13 0.49 2.17 0.53
N LEU A 14 0.24 2.50 1.80
CA LEU A 14 -1.08 2.87 2.29
C LEU A 14 -1.16 4.38 2.53
N PRO A 15 -2.27 5.05 2.17
CA PRO A 15 -2.38 6.49 2.35
C PRO A 15 -2.56 6.84 3.83
N LYS A 16 -1.67 7.69 4.35
CA LYS A 16 -1.81 8.32 5.66
C LYS A 16 -2.79 9.50 5.56
N GLY A 17 -3.65 9.66 6.56
CA GLY A 17 -4.54 10.81 6.69
C GLY A 17 -5.99 10.46 6.36
N SER A 18 -6.65 11.28 5.53
CA SER A 18 -8.09 11.19 5.25
C SER A 18 -8.54 9.84 4.72
N LEU A 19 -7.73 9.20 3.85
CA LEU A 19 -8.05 7.90 3.25
C LEU A 19 -7.67 6.71 4.12
N GLN A 20 -6.91 6.90 5.20
CA GLN A 20 -6.36 5.78 5.97
C GLN A 20 -7.46 4.85 6.52
N THR A 21 -8.47 5.42 7.17
CA THR A 21 -9.53 4.65 7.82
C THR A 21 -10.39 3.91 6.80
N SER A 22 -10.71 4.53 5.66
CA SER A 22 -11.48 3.88 4.59
C SER A 22 -10.66 2.77 3.93
N THR A 23 -9.37 2.99 3.69
CA THR A 23 -8.45 1.95 3.21
C THR A 23 -8.41 0.76 4.16
N PHE A 24 -8.23 0.98 5.47
CA PHE A 24 -8.15 -0.14 6.42
C PHE A 24 -9.45 -0.95 6.48
N LYS A 25 -10.61 -0.27 6.43
CA LYS A 25 -11.91 -0.95 6.33
C LYS A 25 -12.08 -1.76 5.05
N MET A 26 -11.48 -1.31 3.95
CA MET A 26 -11.49 -2.07 2.69
C MET A 26 -10.67 -3.35 2.80
N PHE A 27 -9.48 -3.28 3.40
CA PHE A 27 -8.66 -4.45 3.70
C PHE A 27 -9.38 -5.43 4.64
N GLU A 28 -10.04 -4.91 5.68
CA GLU A 28 -10.83 -5.73 6.61
C GLU A 28 -11.95 -6.48 5.87
N LYS A 29 -12.68 -5.81 4.96
CA LYS A 29 -13.69 -6.46 4.10
C LYS A 29 -13.10 -7.50 3.16
N ALA A 30 -11.83 -7.34 2.76
CA ALA A 30 -11.09 -8.31 1.96
C ALA A 30 -10.49 -9.45 2.79
N GLY A 31 -10.67 -9.45 4.11
CA GLY A 31 -10.18 -10.50 5.01
C GLY A 31 -8.80 -10.25 5.63
N PHE A 32 -8.25 -9.04 5.49
CA PHE A 32 -6.96 -8.66 6.06
C PHE A 32 -7.11 -7.71 7.25
N GLN A 33 -6.47 -8.02 8.37
CA GLN A 33 -6.41 -7.13 9.53
C GLN A 33 -5.14 -6.27 9.50
N ILE A 34 -5.33 -4.96 9.50
CA ILE A 34 -4.24 -3.98 9.58
C ILE A 34 -4.30 -3.26 10.91
N THR A 35 -3.22 -3.31 11.66
CA THR A 35 -3.06 -2.57 12.92
C THR A 35 -1.92 -1.57 12.81
N VAL A 36 -2.10 -0.39 13.41
CA VAL A 36 -1.03 0.63 13.45
C VAL A 36 -1.15 1.48 14.70
N GLY A 37 -0.02 1.76 15.34
CA GLY A 37 0.03 2.73 16.45
C GLY A 37 -0.27 4.14 15.95
N ALA A 38 -0.83 5.00 16.80
CA ALA A 38 -1.29 6.34 16.42
C ALA A 38 -0.24 7.23 15.73
N ARG A 39 1.05 7.04 16.06
CA ARG A 39 2.19 7.76 15.49
C ARG A 39 3.10 6.88 14.61
N SER A 40 2.74 5.62 14.39
CA SER A 40 3.54 4.72 13.56
C SER A 40 3.24 4.95 12.08
N TYR A 41 4.29 4.83 11.28
CA TYR A 41 4.19 4.78 9.82
C TYR A 41 4.26 3.34 9.29
N VAL A 42 4.57 2.37 10.15
CA VAL A 42 4.69 0.96 9.78
C VAL A 42 3.46 0.22 10.33
N PRO A 43 2.43 -0.04 9.51
CA PRO A 43 1.34 -0.92 9.86
C PRO A 43 1.80 -2.38 9.94
N ARG A 44 1.07 -3.18 10.71
CA ARG A 44 1.22 -4.64 10.77
C ARG A 44 0.00 -5.31 10.15
N PHE A 45 0.26 -6.19 9.21
CA PHE A 45 -0.72 -7.11 8.62
C PHE A 45 -0.75 -8.42 9.40
N ASP A 46 -1.88 -9.11 9.35
CA ASP A 46 -2.04 -10.50 9.79
C ASP A 46 -1.57 -11.53 8.76
N ASP A 47 -1.16 -11.08 7.57
CA ASP A 47 -0.58 -11.89 6.51
C ASP A 47 0.95 -11.71 6.43
N PRO A 48 1.76 -12.78 6.59
CA PRO A 48 3.22 -12.71 6.45
C PRO A 48 3.73 -12.48 5.02
N GLU A 49 2.86 -12.49 4.02
CA GLU A 49 3.19 -12.15 2.63
C GLU A 49 3.02 -10.65 2.34
N LEU A 50 2.54 -9.88 3.31
CA LEU A 50 2.29 -8.44 3.17
C LEU A 50 3.11 -7.62 4.17
N GLU A 51 3.78 -6.61 3.65
CA GLU A 51 4.35 -5.52 4.45
C GLU A 51 3.82 -4.19 3.92
N GLY A 52 3.82 -3.15 4.75
CA GLY A 52 3.36 -1.85 4.27
C GLY A 52 3.94 -0.66 4.98
N LEU A 53 3.75 0.48 4.35
CA LEU A 53 4.19 1.78 4.82
C LEU A 53 3.04 2.78 4.64
N LEU A 54 2.72 3.51 5.70
CA LEU A 54 1.84 4.66 5.64
C LEU A 54 2.64 5.87 5.12
N ILE A 55 2.26 6.41 3.98
CA ILE A 55 2.86 7.62 3.42
C ILE A 55 1.77 8.57 2.93
N ARG A 56 2.10 9.84 2.67
CA ARG A 56 1.11 10.77 2.14
C ARG A 56 0.65 10.30 0.76
N ALA A 57 -0.65 10.39 0.47
CA ALA A 57 -1.21 9.91 -0.80
C ALA A 57 -0.45 10.47 -2.02
N GLN A 58 -0.15 11.77 -2.02
CA GLN A 58 0.62 12.46 -3.05
C GLN A 58 2.03 11.88 -3.32
N GLU A 59 2.63 11.17 -2.36
CA GLU A 59 3.96 10.57 -2.50
C GLU A 59 3.89 9.16 -3.06
N ILE A 60 2.75 8.47 -2.92
CA ILE A 60 2.59 7.06 -3.30
C ILE A 60 2.98 6.77 -4.76
N PRO A 61 2.51 7.53 -5.77
CA PRO A 61 2.89 7.25 -7.16
C PRO A 61 4.41 7.20 -7.36
N TYR A 62 5.14 8.11 -6.72
CA TYR A 62 6.59 8.19 -6.82
C TYR A 62 7.28 6.98 -6.20
N TYR A 63 6.89 6.57 -4.98
CA TYR A 63 7.52 5.41 -4.33
C TYR A 63 7.28 4.10 -5.09
N VAL A 64 6.13 3.97 -5.76
CA VAL A 64 5.84 2.82 -6.62
C VAL A 64 6.65 2.88 -7.91
N ALA A 65 6.70 4.03 -8.58
CA ALA A 65 7.48 4.22 -9.80
C ALA A 65 8.98 3.95 -9.61
N GLU A 66 9.54 4.35 -8.46
CA GLU A 66 10.95 4.11 -8.12
C GLU A 66 11.23 2.67 -7.65
N GLY A 67 10.21 1.81 -7.57
CA GLY A 67 10.35 0.42 -7.11
C GLY A 67 10.71 0.28 -5.63
N MET A 68 10.53 1.34 -4.83
CA MET A 68 10.71 1.29 -3.37
C MET A 68 9.57 0.52 -2.69
N LEU A 69 8.37 0.65 -3.23
CA LEU A 69 7.15 -0.08 -2.87
C LEU A 69 6.61 -0.76 -4.13
N ASP A 70 5.98 -1.92 -3.98
CA ASP A 70 5.54 -2.71 -5.14
C ASP A 70 4.18 -2.22 -5.66
N ILE A 71 3.28 -1.84 -4.75
CA ILE A 71 1.94 -1.31 -5.07
C ILE A 71 1.56 -0.19 -4.11
N GLY A 72 0.54 0.59 -4.46
CA GLY A 72 0.08 1.67 -3.61
C GLY A 72 -1.36 2.11 -3.88
N LEU A 73 -1.99 2.67 -2.84
CA LEU A 73 -3.36 3.16 -2.86
C LEU A 73 -3.39 4.68 -2.73
N THR A 74 -3.77 5.38 -3.80
CA THR A 74 -3.78 6.84 -3.84
C THR A 74 -5.00 7.37 -4.59
N GLY A 75 -5.27 8.67 -4.45
CA GLY A 75 -6.20 9.38 -5.31
C GLY A 75 -5.66 9.49 -6.74
N LYS A 76 -6.59 9.45 -7.71
CA LYS A 76 -6.30 9.55 -9.15
C LYS A 76 -5.70 10.90 -9.56
N ASP A 77 -6.10 11.95 -8.86
CA ASP A 77 -5.51 13.29 -8.95
C ASP A 77 -4.00 13.25 -8.76
N TRP A 78 -3.51 12.54 -7.74
CA TRP A 78 -2.07 12.43 -7.47
C TRP A 78 -1.31 11.66 -8.54
N ILE A 79 -1.93 10.66 -9.17
CA ILE A 79 -1.32 9.91 -10.28
C ILE A 79 -1.08 10.86 -11.46
N VAL A 80 -2.12 11.61 -11.83
CA VAL A 80 -2.06 12.58 -12.94
C VAL A 80 -1.08 13.71 -12.65
N GLU A 81 -1.11 14.29 -11.44
CA GLU A 81 -0.24 15.39 -11.06
C GLU A 81 1.24 15.00 -10.97
N ARG A 82 1.54 13.78 -10.51
CA ARG A 82 2.93 13.35 -10.33
C ARG A 82 3.61 13.02 -11.65
N GLY A 83 2.84 12.63 -12.68
CA GLY A 83 3.35 12.37 -14.02
C GLY A 83 4.39 11.25 -14.08
N VAL A 84 4.27 10.25 -13.20
CA VAL A 84 5.19 9.10 -13.12
C VAL A 84 4.66 7.91 -13.93
N GLU A 85 5.57 7.03 -14.35
CA GLU A 85 5.22 5.80 -15.06
C GLU A 85 4.78 4.72 -14.06
N ILE A 86 3.47 4.50 -13.94
CA ILE A 86 2.87 3.43 -13.13
C ILE A 86 1.71 2.78 -13.87
N VAL A 87 1.32 1.59 -13.44
CA VAL A 87 0.14 0.89 -13.96
C VAL A 87 -1.02 1.11 -12.99
N GLU A 88 -2.09 1.75 -13.47
CA GLU A 88 -3.37 1.79 -12.77
C GLU A 88 -4.06 0.42 -12.86
N VAL A 89 -4.24 -0.26 -11.73
CA VAL A 89 -4.79 -1.63 -11.69
C VAL A 89 -6.32 -1.64 -11.55
N SER A 90 -6.87 -0.77 -10.70
CA SER A 90 -8.31 -0.68 -10.45
C SER A 90 -8.68 0.66 -9.83
N ASP A 91 -9.89 1.13 -10.14
CA ASP A 91 -10.57 2.17 -9.39
C ASP A 91 -11.26 1.57 -8.15
N LEU A 92 -11.22 2.30 -7.03
CA LEU A 92 -11.72 1.85 -5.72
C LEU A 92 -12.69 2.91 -5.16
N ILE A 93 -13.88 2.96 -5.77
CA ILE A 93 -15.14 3.67 -5.42
C ILE A 93 -15.06 4.82 -4.41
#